data_AF-A0AAW0XLQ3-F1
#
_entry.id   AF-A0AAW0XLQ3-F1
#
_cell.length_a   1.000
_cell.length_b   1.000
_cell.length_c   1.000
_cell.angle_alpha   90.00
_cell.angle_beta   90.00
_cell.angle_gamma   90.00
#
_symmetry.space_group_name_H-M   'P 1'
#
loop_
_entity.id
_entity.type
_entity.pdbx_description
1 polymer ?
#
loop_
_entity_poly.entity_id
_entity_poly.type
_entity_poly.pdbx_seq_one_letter_code
_entity_poly.pdbx_strand_id
1 'polypeptide(L)'
;MTALFWKLVVTALCFLEVPGVSAVPGLRNKYGVWLSMAQPYVYELGQRCGADTGCLVSLYKEEGIGEDPLGEYQLEREHYNTSSGTTLILSARTYDNGIQIFKHEFPDGLKGNY
;
A
#
# COMPACT_ATOMS: atom_id res chain seq x y z
N MET A 1 47.04 -7.10 -44.86
CA MET A 1 47.05 -8.29 -44.00
C MET A 1 46.33 -7.90 -42.71
N THR A 2 45.00 -8.08 -42.60
CA THR A 2 44.31 -9.29 -42.07
C THR A 2 44.82 -9.67 -40.69
N ALA A 3 44.04 -9.94 -39.66
CA ALA A 3 42.61 -9.90 -39.35
C ALA A 3 42.51 -10.29 -37.85
N LEU A 4 41.27 -10.37 -37.35
CA LEU A 4 40.80 -11.01 -36.11
C LEU A 4 40.75 -10.11 -34.86
N PHE A 5 39.58 -9.56 -34.53
CA PHE A 5 38.30 -10.17 -34.08
C PHE A 5 38.27 -10.54 -32.59
N TRP A 6 37.23 -9.97 -31.97
CA TRP A 6 36.43 -10.51 -30.86
C TRP A 6 37.00 -10.44 -29.44
N LYS A 7 36.42 -9.51 -28.66
CA LYS A 7 35.42 -9.89 -27.65
C LYS A 7 34.50 -8.70 -27.33
N LEU A 8 33.37 -8.69 -28.02
CA LEU A 8 32.15 -7.97 -27.63
C LEU A 8 31.50 -8.80 -26.52
N VAL A 9 31.50 -8.31 -25.28
CA VAL A 9 30.62 -8.80 -24.20
C VAL A 9 30.09 -7.55 -23.49
N VAL A 10 28.93 -7.09 -23.95
CA VAL A 10 27.67 -7.10 -23.19
C VAL A 10 27.75 -6.36 -21.85
N THR A 11 27.26 -5.12 -21.86
CA THR A 11 26.31 -4.68 -20.83
C THR A 11 25.44 -3.57 -21.42
N ALA A 12 24.47 -3.99 -22.22
CA ALA A 12 23.23 -3.25 -22.33
C ALA A 12 22.56 -3.34 -20.95
N LEU A 13 22.92 -2.42 -20.05
CA LEU A 13 22.07 -2.12 -18.90
C LEU A 13 20.84 -1.41 -19.45
N CYS A 14 19.89 -2.23 -19.90
CA CYS A 14 18.48 -1.91 -19.83
C CYS A 14 18.17 -1.51 -18.38
N PHE A 15 18.34 -0.23 -18.05
CA PHE A 15 17.38 0.44 -17.16
C PHE A 15 16.10 0.65 -17.96
N LEU A 16 15.49 -0.47 -18.35
CA LEU A 16 14.04 -0.53 -18.44
C LEU A 16 13.58 -0.18 -17.03
N GLU A 17 12.86 0.93 -16.92
CA GLU A 17 11.99 1.23 -15.80
C GLU A 17 11.28 -0.07 -15.42
N VAL A 18 11.79 -0.74 -14.38
CA VAL A 18 10.98 -1.72 -13.67
C VAL A 18 9.86 -0.84 -13.14
N PRO A 19 8.58 -0.98 -13.57
CA PRO A 19 7.52 -0.33 -12.84
C PRO A 19 7.69 -0.88 -11.44
N GLY A 20 8.10 0.02 -10.53
CA GLY A 20 8.56 -0.37 -9.21
C GLY A 20 7.54 -1.34 -8.69
N VAL A 21 8.00 -2.53 -8.28
CA VAL A 21 7.24 -3.31 -7.32
C VAL A 21 7.24 -2.41 -6.10
N SER A 22 6.29 -1.47 -6.09
CA SER A 22 6.00 -0.63 -4.96
C SER A 22 5.58 -1.67 -3.94
N ALA A 23 6.51 -1.99 -3.05
CA ALA A 23 6.21 -2.78 -1.87
C ALA A 23 5.26 -1.90 -1.08
N VAL A 24 3.98 -1.97 -1.41
CA VAL A 24 2.93 -1.25 -0.70
C VAL A 24 3.05 -1.71 0.74
N PRO A 25 3.37 -0.81 1.69
CA PRO A 25 3.36 -1.18 3.09
C PRO A 25 2.00 -1.79 3.39
N GLY A 26 1.96 -3.04 3.86
CA GLY A 26 0.73 -3.66 4.33
C GLY A 26 0.44 -3.25 5.77
N LEU A 27 -0.78 -3.51 6.25
CA LEU A 27 -1.02 -3.45 7.68
C LEU A 27 -0.29 -4.59 8.39
N ARG A 28 0.19 -4.37 9.61
CA ARG A 28 0.77 -5.37 10.50
C ARG A 28 -0.11 -5.56 11.73
N ASN A 29 0.07 -6.71 12.37
CA ASN A 29 -0.52 -6.97 13.68
C ASN A 29 0.40 -6.49 14.82
N LYS A 30 -0.08 -6.60 16.05
CA LYS A 30 0.67 -6.23 17.26
C LYS A 30 2.00 -6.96 17.47
N TYR A 31 2.23 -8.05 16.74
CA TYR A 31 3.47 -8.84 16.77
C TYR A 31 4.40 -8.52 15.58
N GLY A 32 4.07 -7.50 14.77
CA GLY A 32 4.84 -7.10 13.60
C GLY A 32 4.68 -8.02 12.38
N VAL A 33 3.71 -8.95 12.41
CA VAL A 33 3.41 -9.85 11.29
C VAL A 33 2.55 -9.12 10.27
N TRP A 34 2.94 -9.16 9.00
CA TRP A 34 2.15 -8.59 7.92
C TRP A 34 0.79 -9.30 7.80
N LEU A 35 -0.26 -8.49 7.73
CA LEU A 35 -1.59 -8.96 7.41
C LEU A 35 -1.64 -9.23 5.91
N SER A 36 -1.98 -10.46 5.54
CA SER A 36 -2.25 -10.82 4.15
C SER A 36 -3.57 -10.18 3.72
N MET A 37 -3.50 -8.90 3.35
CA MET A 37 -4.62 -8.17 2.80
C MET A 37 -4.54 -8.16 1.27
N ALA A 38 -5.71 -8.19 0.62
CA ALA A 38 -5.78 -7.79 -0.77
C ALA A 38 -5.20 -6.38 -0.90
N GLN A 39 -4.34 -6.16 -1.90
CA GLN A 39 -3.74 -4.85 -2.19
C GLN A 39 -4.83 -3.77 -2.23
N PRO A 40 -4.62 -2.61 -1.57
CA PRO A 40 -5.64 -1.57 -1.53
C PRO A 40 -5.97 -1.05 -2.92
N TYR A 41 -7.27 -0.87 -3.15
CA TYR A 41 -7.77 -0.24 -4.37
C TYR A 41 -9.09 0.48 -4.11
N VAL A 42 -9.38 1.46 -4.98
CA VAL A 42 -10.66 2.16 -5.12
C VAL A 42 -11.12 2.07 -6.57
N TYR A 43 -12.38 2.43 -6.84
CA TYR A 43 -12.89 2.54 -8.21
C TYR A 43 -13.11 4.00 -8.57
N GLU A 44 -12.38 4.48 -9.59
CA GLU A 44 -12.51 5.85 -10.09
C GLU A 44 -12.93 5.81 -11.55
N LEU A 45 -14.01 6.53 -11.89
CA LEU A 45 -14.54 6.59 -13.25
C LEU A 45 -14.75 5.19 -13.89
N GLY A 46 -15.09 4.19 -13.07
CA GLY A 46 -15.30 2.82 -13.50
C GLY A 46 -14.02 1.98 -13.67
N GLN A 47 -12.84 2.50 -13.34
CA GLN A 47 -11.56 1.79 -13.39
C GLN A 47 -11.03 1.48 -11.99
N ARG A 48 -10.37 0.32 -11.83
CA ARG A 48 -9.69 -0.06 -10.58
C ARG A 48 -8.41 0.76 -10.46
N CYS A 49 -8.35 1.61 -9.45
CA CYS A 49 -7.17 2.40 -9.07
C CYS A 49 -6.57 1.76 -7.82
N GLY A 50 -5.48 1.01 -7.99
CA GLY A 50 -4.84 0.26 -6.91
C GLY A 50 -3.43 0.75 -6.61
N ALA A 51 -2.91 0.33 -5.46
CA ALA A 51 -1.53 0.63 -5.09
C ALA A 51 -0.53 -0.22 -5.91
N ASP A 52 -0.98 -1.38 -6.40
CA ASP A 52 -0.28 -2.22 -7.37
C ASP A 52 -0.09 -1.55 -8.74
N THR A 53 -0.99 -0.65 -9.13
CA THR A 53 -0.89 0.12 -10.38
C THR A 53 -0.24 1.50 -10.19
N GLY A 54 0.16 1.85 -8.96
CA GLY A 54 0.70 3.17 -8.62
C GLY A 54 -0.32 4.31 -8.65
N CYS A 55 -1.58 4.03 -8.97
CA CYS A 55 -2.65 5.02 -9.01
C CYS A 55 -3.05 5.46 -7.58
N LEU A 56 -3.01 4.52 -6.65
CA LEU A 56 -3.25 4.78 -5.23
C LEU A 56 -1.91 4.89 -4.51
N VAL A 57 -1.62 6.06 -3.95
CA VAL A 57 -0.33 6.38 -3.32
C VAL A 57 -0.48 6.39 -1.81
N SER A 58 0.33 5.59 -1.12
CA SER A 58 0.44 5.64 0.35
C SER A 58 1.07 6.98 0.77
N LEU A 59 0.41 7.67 1.68
CA LEU A 59 0.82 8.97 2.17
C LEU A 59 1.62 8.84 3.47
N TYR A 60 1.01 8.20 4.46
CA TYR A 60 1.59 8.00 5.76
C TYR A 60 0.85 6.89 6.51
N LYS A 61 1.53 6.40 7.53
CA LYS A 61 1.08 5.35 8.42
C LYS A 61 1.00 5.88 9.84
N GLU A 62 -0.09 5.57 10.53
CA GLU A 62 -0.31 5.85 11.95
C GLU A 62 -0.35 4.53 12.71
N GLU A 63 0.29 4.53 13.87
CA GLU A 63 0.22 3.45 14.84
C GLU A 63 -0.26 4.02 16.17
N GLY A 64 -1.07 3.25 16.90
CA GLY A 64 -1.61 3.68 18.18
C GLY A 64 -2.07 2.52 19.03
N ILE A 65 -2.45 2.83 20.26
CA ILE A 65 -3.09 1.88 21.18
C ILE A 65 -4.43 2.52 21.56
N GLY A 66 -5.47 1.71 21.62
CA GLY A 66 -6.79 2.14 22.04
C GLY A 66 -7.51 1.05 22.81
N GLU A 67 -8.68 1.39 23.34
CA GLU A 67 -9.56 0.48 24.06
C GLU A 67 -10.98 0.69 23.55
N ASP A 68 -11.71 -0.41 23.32
CA ASP A 68 -13.14 -0.40 23.02
C ASP A 68 -13.83 -1.57 23.77
N PRO A 69 -15.14 -1.81 23.60
CA PRO A 69 -15.83 -2.88 24.34
C PRO A 69 -15.28 -4.31 24.12
N LEU A 70 -14.42 -4.53 23.12
CA LEU A 70 -13.74 -5.80 22.88
C LEU A 70 -12.40 -5.91 23.63
N GLY A 71 -11.92 -4.81 24.21
CA GLY A 71 -10.69 -4.72 24.99
C GLY A 71 -9.66 -3.75 24.40
N GLU A 72 -8.43 -3.84 24.90
CA GLU A 72 -7.29 -3.10 24.36
C GLU A 72 -6.93 -3.64 22.96
N TYR A 73 -6.60 -2.72 22.06
CA TYR A 73 -6.11 -3.05 20.72
C TYR A 73 -4.92 -2.18 20.33
N GLN A 74 -4.06 -2.75 19.49
CA GLN A 74 -3.10 -1.98 18.70
C GLN A 74 -3.75 -1.57 17.38
N LEU A 75 -3.80 -0.26 17.13
CA LEU A 75 -4.26 0.34 15.90
C LEU A 75 -3.10 0.51 14.95
N GLU A 76 -3.31 0.06 13.72
CA GLU A 76 -2.48 0.43 12.59
C GLU A 76 -3.39 1.03 11.52
N ARG A 77 -3.05 2.20 11.00
CA ARG A 77 -3.83 2.89 9.97
C ARG A 77 -2.89 3.40 8.89
N GLU A 78 -3.32 3.27 7.65
CA GLU A 78 -2.58 3.78 6.52
C GLU A 78 -3.52 4.58 5.62
N HIS A 79 -3.01 5.74 5.23
CA HIS A 79 -3.74 6.69 4.41
C HIS A 79 -3.19 6.66 2.99
N TYR A 80 -4.12 6.63 2.06
CA TYR A 80 -3.83 6.61 0.64
C TYR A 80 -4.61 7.71 -0.06
N ASN A 81 -4.04 8.26 -1.12
CA ASN A 81 -4.75 9.15 -2.02
C ASN A 81 -4.56 8.71 -3.48
N THR A 82 -5.56 9.03 -4.28
CA THR A 82 -5.46 9.01 -5.75
C THR A 82 -5.14 10.41 -6.26
N SER A 83 -4.72 10.51 -7.52
CA SER A 83 -4.47 11.80 -8.16
C SER A 83 -5.74 12.64 -8.36
N SER A 84 -6.92 12.01 -8.37
CA SER A 84 -8.20 12.70 -8.53
C SER A 84 -8.74 13.28 -7.22
N GLY A 85 -8.15 12.92 -6.08
CA GLY A 85 -8.52 13.45 -4.76
C GLY A 85 -9.25 12.46 -3.86
N THR A 86 -9.54 11.23 -4.32
CA THR A 86 -10.12 10.20 -3.45
C THR A 86 -9.13 9.83 -2.36
N THR A 87 -9.61 9.82 -1.12
CA THR A 87 -8.86 9.29 0.01
C THR A 87 -9.35 7.90 0.36
N LEU A 88 -8.41 6.96 0.50
CA LEU A 88 -8.66 5.66 1.10
C LEU A 88 -7.94 5.56 2.44
N ILE A 89 -8.63 5.07 3.45
CA ILE A 89 -8.04 4.75 4.75
C ILE A 89 -8.25 3.28 5.03
N LEU A 90 -7.15 2.56 5.20
CA LEU A 90 -7.15 1.22 5.73
C LEU A 90 -6.74 1.27 7.19
N SER A 91 -7.47 0.57 8.06
CA SER A 91 -7.03 0.39 9.44
C SER A 91 -7.24 -1.02 9.94
N ALA A 92 -6.32 -1.50 10.78
CA ALA A 92 -6.42 -2.75 11.49
C ALA A 92 -6.39 -2.46 12.99
N ARG A 93 -7.35 -3.02 13.72
CA ARG A 93 -7.30 -3.15 15.18
C ARG A 93 -6.92 -4.58 15.50
N THR A 94 -5.77 -4.76 16.13
CA THR A 94 -5.32 -6.07 16.59
C THR A 94 -5.54 -6.20 18.08
N TYR A 95 -6.33 -7.20 18.47
CA TYR A 95 -6.56 -7.63 19.84
C TYR A 95 -5.76 -8.91 20.11
N ASP A 96 -5.77 -9.35 21.36
CA ASP A 96 -5.18 -10.63 21.76
C ASP A 96 -5.86 -11.84 21.11
N ASN A 97 -7.17 -11.71 20.88
CA ASN A 97 -8.04 -12.78 20.41
C ASN A 97 -8.42 -12.67 18.93
N GLY A 98 -7.94 -11.67 18.19
CA GLY A 98 -8.32 -11.49 16.80
C GLY A 98 -7.93 -10.14 16.20
N ILE A 99 -8.30 -9.94 14.94
CA ILE A 99 -7.98 -8.74 14.16
C ILE A 99 -9.24 -8.27 13.46
N GLN A 100 -9.50 -6.96 13.52
CA GLN A 100 -10.55 -6.30 12.77
C GLN A 100 -9.93 -5.36 11.74
N ILE A 101 -10.36 -5.46 10.50
CA ILE A 101 -9.87 -4.65 9.39
C ILE A 101 -11.01 -3.77 8.89
N PHE A 102 -10.72 -2.49 8.71
CA PHE A 102 -11.66 -1.48 8.26
C PHE A 102 -11.12 -0.81 7.00
N LYS A 103 -12.03 -0.54 6.07
CA LYS A 103 -11.77 0.20 4.84
C LYS A 103 -12.75 1.37 4.78
N HIS A 104 -12.23 2.58 4.71
CA HIS A 104 -13.03 3.79 4.53
C HIS A 104 -12.58 4.53 3.27
N GLU A 105 -13.53 4.87 2.40
CA GLU A 105 -13.30 5.51 1.12
C GLU A 105 -14.04 6.84 1.09
N PHE A 106 -13.34 7.91 0.71
CA PHE A 106 -13.83 9.29 0.64
C PHE A 106 -13.60 9.81 -0.78
N PRO A 107 -14.58 9.68 -1.68
CA PRO A 107 -14.44 10.08 -3.09
C PRO A 107 -14.05 11.55 -3.26
N ASP A 108 -14.54 12.43 -2.39
CA ASP A 108 -14.26 13.87 -2.44
C ASP A 108 -13.09 14.30 -1.54
N GLY A 109 -12.34 13.34 -0.96
CA GLY A 109 -11.24 13.59 -0.03
C GLY A 109 -11.66 14.16 1.34
N LEU A 110 -12.95 14.42 1.54
CA LEU A 110 -13.49 14.95 2.79
C LEU A 110 -13.56 13.82 3.84
N LYS A 111 -12.52 13.76 4.66
CA LYS A 111 -12.47 12.92 5.87
C LYS A 111 -13.47 13.49 6.91
N GLY A 112 -14.51 12.73 7.24
CA GLY A 112 -15.24 12.95 8.49
C GLY A 112 -14.31 12.74 9.70
N ASN A 113 -14.61 13.35 10.85
CA ASN A 113 -13.91 12.99 12.08
C ASN A 113 -14.46 11.63 12.56
N TYR A 114 -13.72 10.54 12.36
CA TYR A 114 -14.08 9.18 12.78
C TYR A 114 -13.02 8.55 13.69
#